data_AF-A0A956HXL7-F1
#
_entry.id   AF-A0A956HXL7-F1
#
_cell.length_a   1.000
_cell.length_b   1.000
_cell.length_c   1.000
_cell.angle_alpha   90.00
_cell.angle_beta   90.00
_cell.angle_gamma   90.00
#
_symmetry.space_group_name_H-M   'P 1'
#
loop_
_entity.id
_entity.type
_entity.pdbx_description
1 polymer ?
#
loop_
_entity_poly.entity_id
_entity_poly.type
_entity_poly.pdbx_seq_one_letter_code
_entity_poly.pdbx_strand_id
1 'polypeptide(L)' 'LIGFAGPRVIETTIRQSLPPGFQKSEFLLEHGMIDLIVPRSEMRATIARVLSHLMD' A
#
# COMPACT_ATOMS: atom_id res chain seq x y z
N LEU A 1 3.82 -5.02 3.18
CA LEU A 1 3.54 -4.32 4.45
C LEU A 1 3.76 -2.85 4.14
N ILE A 2 2.74 -1.99 4.08
CA ILE A 2 2.99 -0.55 4.19
C ILE A 2 2.32 -0.09 5.48
N GLY A 3 3.15 0.40 6.36
CA GLY A 3 2.77 0.81 7.69
C GLY A 3 4.01 1.30 8.40
N PHE A 4 3.83 2.36 9.19
CA PHE A 4 4.92 3.05 9.87
C PHE A 4 5.57 2.18 10.96
N ALA A 5 4.77 1.42 11.70
CA ALA A 5 5.21 0.52 12.75
C ALA A 5 4.86 -0.94 12.42
N GLY A 6 5.69 -1.89 12.90
CA GLY A 6 5.41 -3.32 12.74
C GLY A 6 4.15 -3.77 13.49
N PRO A 7 3.44 -4.80 13.00
CA PRO A 7 2.14 -5.22 13.55
C PRO A 7 2.21 -5.55 15.04
N ARG A 8 3.29 -6.24 15.48
CA ARG A 8 3.51 -6.59 16.90
C ARG A 8 3.58 -5.36 17.82
N VAL A 9 4.20 -4.27 17.37
CA VAL A 9 4.29 -3.03 18.15
C VAL A 9 2.89 -2.45 18.32
N ILE A 10 2.12 -2.36 17.23
CA ILE A 10 0.77 -1.81 17.24
C ILE A 10 -0.14 -2.63 18.16
N GLU A 11 -0.19 -3.96 17.99
CA GLU A 11 -1.02 -4.85 18.80
C GLU A 11 -0.69 -4.76 20.30
N THR A 12 0.60 -4.65 20.64
CA THR A 12 1.02 -4.49 22.04
C THR A 12 0.56 -3.14 22.61
N THR A 13 0.61 -2.08 21.80
CA THR A 13 0.19 -0.73 22.19
C THR A 13 -1.32 -0.61 22.35
N ILE A 14 -2.11 -1.12 21.40
CA ILE A 14 -3.59 -0.99 21.41
C ILE A 14 -4.31 -2.13 22.13
N ARG A 15 -3.58 -3.22 22.47
CA ARG A 15 -4.10 -4.43 23.14
C ARG A 15 -5.25 -5.11 22.37
N GLN A 16 -5.20 -5.07 21.04
CA GLN A 16 -6.18 -5.68 20.13
C GLN A 16 -5.44 -6.33 18.96
N SER A 17 -6.03 -7.38 18.38
CA SER A 17 -5.52 -8.01 17.16
C SER A 17 -5.80 -7.13 15.95
N LEU A 18 -4.87 -7.08 15.00
CA LEU A 18 -5.06 -6.31 13.77
C LEU A 18 -6.06 -6.97 12.82
N PRO A 19 -6.81 -6.18 12.02
CA PRO A 19 -7.68 -6.72 10.99
C PRO A 19 -6.94 -7.64 10.00
N PRO A 20 -7.62 -8.63 9.41
CA PRO A 20 -7.05 -9.42 8.33
C PRO A 20 -6.57 -8.53 7.18
N GLY A 21 -5.39 -8.84 6.63
CA GLY A 21 -4.83 -8.07 5.54
C GLY A 21 -4.32 -6.68 5.94
N PHE A 22 -4.37 -6.29 7.22
CA PHE A 22 -3.80 -5.02 7.68
C PHE A 22 -2.37 -4.82 7.16
N GLN A 23 -2.06 -3.61 6.70
CA GLN A 23 -0.80 -3.23 6.04
C GLN A 23 -0.49 -3.97 4.73
N LYS A 24 -1.39 -4.76 4.15
CA LYS A 24 -1.23 -5.29 2.79
C LYS A 24 -1.62 -4.23 1.75
N SER A 25 -1.09 -4.37 0.53
CA SER A 25 -1.37 -3.45 -0.57
C SER A 25 -2.86 -3.28 -0.81
N GLU A 26 -3.62 -4.38 -0.75
CA GLU A 26 -5.06 -4.42 -1.00
C GLU A 26 -5.83 -3.66 0.08
N PHE A 27 -5.47 -3.90 1.35
CA PHE A 27 -6.04 -3.18 2.48
C PHE A 27 -5.79 -1.67 2.36
N LEU A 28 -4.58 -1.28 1.99
CA LEU A 28 -4.20 0.13 1.88
C LEU A 28 -4.86 0.83 0.69
N LEU A 29 -5.05 0.12 -0.43
CA LEU A 29 -5.82 0.60 -1.57
C LEU A 29 -7.28 0.85 -1.16
N GLU A 30 -7.90 -0.10 -0.46
CA GLU A 30 -9.28 0.04 0.04
C GLU A 30 -9.44 1.24 0.99
N HIS A 31 -8.41 1.57 1.76
CA HIS A 31 -8.41 2.69 2.70
C HIS A 31 -7.84 4.00 2.10
N GLY A 32 -7.62 4.07 0.79
CA GLY A 32 -7.22 5.29 0.08
C GLY A 32 -5.78 5.75 0.36
N MET A 33 -4.91 4.86 0.84
CA MET A 33 -3.50 5.15 1.10
C MET A 33 -2.58 4.90 -0.10
N ILE A 34 -3.07 4.17 -1.11
CA ILE A 34 -2.36 3.86 -2.35
C ILE A 34 -3.35 4.01 -3.50
N ASP A 35 -2.90 4.54 -4.64
CA ASP A 35 -3.75 4.71 -5.83
C ASP A 35 -3.82 3.47 -6.72
N LEU A 36 -2.74 2.68 -6.81
CA LEU A 36 -2.61 1.55 -7.75
C LEU A 36 -1.79 0.39 -7.17
N ILE A 37 -2.23 -0.84 -7.43
CA ILE A 37 -1.46 -2.08 -7.25
C ILE A 37 -1.15 -2.64 -8.63
N VAL A 38 0.14 -2.80 -8.95
CA VAL A 38 0.59 -3.13 -10.32
C VAL A 38 1.46 -4.39 -10.30
N PRO A 39 1.16 -5.41 -11.14
CA PRO A 39 2.04 -6.54 -11.33
C PRO A 39 3.45 -6.11 -11.76
N ARG A 40 4.48 -6.80 -11.28
CA ARG A 40 5.88 -6.38 -11.53
C ARG A 40 6.23 -6.29 -13.01
N SER A 41 5.66 -7.17 -13.85
CA SER A 41 5.83 -7.17 -15.31
C SER A 41 5.31 -5.91 -16.00
N GLU A 42 4.31 -5.24 -15.43
CA GLU A 42 3.66 -4.07 -16.02
C GLU A 42 4.20 -2.74 -15.47
N MET A 43 4.99 -2.80 -14.40
CA MET A 43 5.46 -1.62 -13.66
C MET A 43 6.15 -0.57 -14.56
N ARG A 44 6.99 -1.01 -15.52
CA ARG A 44 7.69 -0.08 -16.43
C ARG A 44 6.72 0.75 -17.26
N ALA A 45 5.70 0.10 -17.83
CA ALA A 45 4.71 0.76 -18.67
C ALA A 45 3.84 1.71 -17.82
N THR A 46 3.44 1.29 -16.63
CA THR A 46 2.63 2.11 -15.73
C THR A 46 3.37 3.37 -15.27
N ILE A 47 4.65 3.26 -14.88
CA ILE A 47 5.45 4.43 -14.48
C ILE A 47 5.59 5.41 -15.65
N ALA A 48 5.89 4.92 -16.86
CA ALA A 48 6.03 5.77 -18.03
C ALA A 48 4.73 6.58 -18.32
N ARG A 49 3.57 5.92 -18.21
CA ARG A 49 2.27 6.57 -18.39
C ARG A 49 1.95 7.59 -17.30
N VAL A 50 2.26 7.31 -16.04
CA VAL A 50 2.04 8.27 -14.94
C VAL A 50 2.91 9.51 -15.16
N LEU A 51 4.18 9.33 -15.50
CA LEU A 51 5.10 10.43 -15.73
C LEU A 51 4.69 11.27 -16.95
N SER A 52 4.21 10.66 -18.04
CA SER A 52 3.75 11.44 -19.21
C SER A 52 2.62 12.39 -18.84
N HIS A 53 1.69 12.00 -17.98
CA HIS A 53 0.60 12.89 -17.54
C HIS A 53 1.05 14.01 -16.59
N LEU A 54 2.24 13.91 -15.99
CA LEU A 54 2.74 14.88 -15.00
C LEU A 54 3.81 15.82 -15.56
N MET A 55 4.40 15.50 -16.71
CA MET A 55 5.51 16.25 -17.33
C MET A 55 5.10 17.03 -18.58
N ASP A 56 3.79 17.10 -18.85
CA ASP A 56 3.18 17.97 -19.86
C ASP A 56 2.96 19.40 -19.32
#